data_AF-A0A371FSV3-F1
#
_entry.id   AF-A0A371FSV3-F1
#
_cell.length_a   1.000
_cell.length_b   1.000
_cell.length_c   1.000
_cell.angle_alpha   90.00
_cell.angle_beta   90.00
_cell.angle_gamma   90.00
#
_symmetry.space_group_name_H-M   'P 1'
#
loop_
_entity.id
_entity.type
_entity.pdbx_description
1 polymer ?
#
loop_
_entity_poly.entity_id
_entity_poly.type
_entity_poly.pdbx_seq_one_letter_code
_entity_poly.pdbx_strand_id
1 'polypeptide(L)'
;MVMREDGNWLNSKGEMVVNKQVSLAYTLGKYCDEVLCDVIPMEATHILLGRPWQYDRKVTHNGITNRFSFTYMGQKVTLKPLSSREVSKD
;
A
#
# COMPACT_ATOMS: atom_id res chain seq x y z
N MET A 1 -2.33 -3.47 5.02
CA MET A 1 -1.68 -2.86 3.84
C MET A 1 -2.36 -3.39 2.59
N VAL A 2 -2.92 -2.50 1.77
CA VAL A 2 -3.60 -2.87 0.53
C VAL A 2 -2.84 -2.25 -0.64
N MET A 3 -2.36 -3.12 -1.53
CA MET A 3 -1.76 -2.72 -2.80
C MET A 3 -2.91 -2.55 -3.79
N ARG A 4 -3.21 -1.32 -4.20
CA ARG A 4 -4.22 -1.05 -5.24
C ARG A 4 -3.55 -0.50 -6.48
N GLU A 5 -4.14 -0.84 -7.62
CA GLU A 5 -3.61 -0.51 -8.94
C GLU A 5 -4.18 0.81 -9.50
N ASP A 6 -5.30 1.29 -8.93
CA ASP A 6 -6.05 2.45 -9.40
C ASP A 6 -5.84 3.67 -8.49
N GLY A 7 -5.36 4.77 -9.07
CA GLY A 7 -5.18 6.07 -8.39
C GLY A 7 -6.45 6.93 -8.30
N ASN A 8 -7.60 6.45 -8.75
CA ASN A 8 -8.79 7.29 -8.96
C ASN A 8 -9.80 7.31 -7.78
N TRP A 9 -9.42 6.82 -6.60
CA TRP A 9 -10.35 6.66 -5.46
C TRP A 9 -10.58 7.94 -4.64
N LEU A 10 -9.74 8.96 -4.85
CA LEU A 10 -9.80 10.21 -4.07
C LEU A 10 -10.87 11.19 -4.59
N ASN A 11 -11.42 10.99 -5.79
CA ASN A 11 -12.16 12.04 -6.50
C ASN A 11 -13.69 11.87 -6.54
N SER A 12 -14.30 11.21 -5.56
CA SER A 12 -15.76 11.00 -5.62
C SER A 12 -16.60 12.17 -5.06
N LYS A 13 -16.05 13.11 -4.26
CA LYS A 13 -16.88 14.13 -3.57
C LYS A 13 -16.30 15.53 -3.32
N GLY A 14 -15.22 15.92 -3.99
CA GLY A 14 -14.63 17.26 -3.85
C GLY A 14 -13.14 17.19 -3.58
N GLU A 15 -12.39 18.22 -3.96
CA GLU A 15 -10.95 18.35 -3.72
C GLU A 15 -10.60 17.94 -2.29
N MET A 16 -10.09 16.71 -2.14
CA MET A 16 -9.62 16.23 -0.86
C MET A 16 -8.24 16.83 -0.64
N VAL A 17 -8.20 17.96 0.06
CA VAL A 17 -6.96 18.64 0.41
C VAL A 17 -6.19 17.74 1.37
N VAL A 18 -5.18 17.05 0.85
CA VAL A 18 -4.15 16.41 1.66
C VAL A 18 -3.41 17.51 2.39
N ASN A 19 -3.71 17.68 3.68
CA ASN A 19 -3.16 18.79 4.46
C ASN A 19 -2.09 18.35 5.47
N LYS A 20 -1.78 17.05 5.53
CA LYS A 20 -0.80 16.48 6.46
C LYS A 20 -0.05 15.31 5.82
N GLN A 21 1.28 15.35 5.91
CA GLN A 21 2.15 14.23 5.61
C GLN A 21 2.71 13.66 6.92
N VAL A 22 2.85 12.34 6.96
CA VAL A 22 3.45 11.62 8.09
C VAL A 22 4.48 10.63 7.59
N SER A 23 5.64 10.58 8.23
CA SER A 23 6.57 9.45 8.09
C SER A 23 5.97 8.26 8.81
N LEU A 24 5.64 7.22 8.06
CA LEU A 24 5.10 5.99 8.59
C LEU A 24 6.14 4.88 8.50
N ALA A 25 6.68 4.52 9.67
CA ALA A 25 7.48 3.32 9.82
C ALA A 25 6.55 2.10 9.96
N TYR A 26 6.76 1.07 9.15
CA TYR A 26 5.97 -0.15 9.19
C TYR A 26 6.85 -1.39 8.98
N THR A 27 6.36 -2.52 9.49
CA THR A 27 7.03 -3.81 9.37
C THR A 27 6.08 -4.82 8.76
N LEU A 28 6.55 -5.55 7.74
CA LEU A 28 5.83 -6.64 7.10
C LEU A 28 6.66 -7.92 7.18
N GLY A 29 6.40 -8.71 8.23
CA GLY A 29 7.24 -9.87 8.54
C GLY A 29 8.68 -9.44 8.87
N LYS A 30 9.64 -9.77 8.00
CA LYS A 30 11.07 -9.38 8.15
C LYS A 30 11.44 -8.09 7.44
N TYR A 31 10.50 -7.48 6.72
CA TYR A 31 10.71 -6.25 5.98
C TYR A 31 10.34 -5.06 6.85
N CYS A 32 11.26 -4.14 7.09
CA CYS A 32 11.00 -2.86 7.76
C CYS A 32 11.22 -1.71 6.79
N ASP A 33 10.35 -0.71 6.87
CA ASP A 33 10.44 0.44 6.00
C ASP A 33 9.81 1.68 6.61
N GLU A 34 10.25 2.84 6.14
CA GLU A 34 9.66 4.13 6.46
C GLU A 34 9.32 4.86 5.18
N VAL A 35 8.06 5.28 5.05
CA VAL A 35 7.54 5.98 3.87
C VAL A 35 6.85 7.26 4.29
N LEU A 36 7.01 8.31 3.50
CA LEU A 36 6.23 9.53 3.66
C LEU A 36 4.84 9.28 3.04
N CYS A 37 3.80 9.41 3.84
CA CYS A 37 2.42 9.21 3.41
C CYS A 37 1.58 10.47 3.61
N ASP A 38 0.75 10.73 2.61
CA ASP A 38 -0.33 11.69 2.68
C ASP A 38 -1.46 11.14 3.57
N VAL A 39 -1.79 11.86 4.64
CA VAL A 39 -2.86 11.48 5.57
C VAL A 39 -4.18 12.02 5.06
N ILE A 40 -5.10 11.09 4.86
CA ILE A 40 -6.46 11.38 4.45
C ILE A 40 -7.40 10.92 5.57
N PRO A 41 -8.35 11.76 6.02
CA PRO A 41 -9.39 11.32 6.93
C PRO A 41 -10.29 10.31 6.22
N MET A 42 -10.08 9.03 6.49
CA MET A 42 -10.88 7.91 5.97
C MET A 42 -11.30 7.03 7.16
N GLU A 43 -12.49 6.42 7.07
CA GLU A 43 -13.03 5.43 8.02
C GLU A 43 -12.28 4.08 7.92
N ALA A 44 -10.94 4.09 7.86
CA ALA A 44 -10.14 2.88 7.71
C ALA A 44 -8.68 3.07 8.18
N THR A 45 -8.19 2.12 8.97
CA THR A 45 -6.79 1.96 9.43
C THR A 45 -5.91 1.26 8.39
N HIS A 46 -6.08 1.61 7.11
CA HIS A 46 -5.41 0.92 6.00
C HIS A 46 -4.32 1.79 5.36
N ILE A 47 -3.12 1.22 5.22
CA ILE A 47 -2.04 1.81 4.42
C ILE A 47 -2.26 1.41 2.95
N LEU A 48 -2.38 2.42 2.08
CA LEU A 48 -2.47 2.26 0.63
C LEU A 48 -1.12 2.62 0.00
N LEU A 49 -0.47 1.66 -0.66
CA LEU A 49 0.77 1.91 -1.38
C LEU A 49 0.52 1.90 -2.89
N GLY A 50 0.66 3.09 -3.48
CA GLY A 50 0.40 3.34 -4.88
C GLY A 50 1.54 2.92 -5.81
N ARG A 51 1.39 3.31 -7.09
CA ARG A 51 2.38 3.03 -8.15
C ARG A 51 3.78 3.60 -7.89
N PRO A 52 3.97 4.81 -7.31
CA PRO A 52 5.32 5.33 -7.04
C PRO A 52 6.11 4.39 -6.11
N TRP A 53 5.50 3.97 -5.00
CA TRP A 53 6.09 3.01 -4.08
C TRP A 53 6.43 1.67 -4.77
N GLN A 54 5.54 1.17 -5.63
CA GLN A 54 5.77 -0.06 -6.40
C GLN A 54 6.96 0.08 -7.36
N TYR A 55 7.09 1.24 -8.00
CA TYR A 55 8.16 1.54 -8.94
C TYR A 55 9.52 1.62 -8.23
N ASP A 56 9.61 2.41 -7.16
CA ASP A 56 10.84 2.61 -6.38
C ASP A 56 11.40 1.28 -5.84
N ARG A 57 10.49 0.39 -5.44
CA ARG A 57 10.79 -0.94 -4.89
C ARG A 57 11.00 -2.01 -5.97
N LYS A 58 10.83 -1.69 -7.26
CA LYS A 58 10.86 -2.63 -8.38
C LYS A 58 9.94 -3.83 -8.14
N VAL A 59 8.74 -3.56 -7.64
CA VAL A 59 7.76 -4.60 -7.30
C VAL A 59 7.30 -5.31 -8.58
N THR A 60 7.36 -6.63 -8.57
CA THR A 60 6.77 -7.50 -9.58
C THR A 60 5.39 -7.95 -9.11
N HIS A 61 4.36 -7.63 -9.88
CA HIS A 61 3.01 -8.11 -9.64
C HIS A 61 2.73 -9.36 -10.47
N ASN A 62 2.25 -10.41 -9.82
CA ASN A 62 1.71 -11.60 -10.47
C ASN A 62 0.18 -11.47 -10.50
N GLY A 63 -0.37 -11.06 -11.64
CA GLY A 63 -1.81 -10.82 -11.79
C GLY A 63 -2.69 -12.05 -11.60
N ILE A 64 -2.17 -13.27 -11.81
CA ILE A 64 -2.92 -14.53 -11.63
C ILE A 64 -3.16 -14.82 -10.15
N THR A 65 -2.11 -14.68 -9.34
CA THR A 65 -2.16 -14.95 -7.89
C THR A 65 -2.39 -13.69 -7.07
N ASN A 66 -2.46 -12.53 -7.74
CA ASN A 66 -2.49 -11.19 -7.19
C ASN A 66 -1.38 -10.92 -6.13
N ARG A 67 -0.22 -11.58 -6.28
CA ARG A 67 0.92 -11.47 -5.36
C ARG A 67 1.89 -10.39 -5.83
N PHE A 68 2.42 -9.62 -4.88
CA PHE A 68 3.43 -8.60 -5.15
C PHE A 68 4.77 -9.06 -4.58
N SER A 69 5.84 -9.06 -5.37
CA SER A 69 7.16 -9.52 -4.93
C SER A 69 8.22 -8.46 -5.19
N PHE A 70 9.14 -8.26 -4.27
CA PHE A 70 10.29 -7.36 -4.43
C PHE A 70 11.50 -7.89 -3.67
N THR A 71 12.68 -7.33 -3.95
CA THR A 71 13.92 -7.70 -3.24
C THR A 71 14.23 -6.65 -2.20
N TYR A 72 14.47 -7.06 -0.97
CA TYR A 72 14.88 -6.20 0.14
C TYR A 72 16.06 -6.84 0.86
N MET A 73 17.18 -6.11 0.97
CA MET A 73 18.43 -6.63 1.56
C MET A 73 18.87 -7.99 0.99
N GLY A 74 18.72 -8.18 -0.33
CA GLY A 74 19.04 -9.45 -1.01
C GLY A 74 18.04 -10.59 -0.78
N GLN A 75 17.00 -10.39 0.03
CA GLN A 75 15.94 -11.38 0.26
C GLN A 75 14.69 -11.03 -0.54
N LYS A 76 14.07 -12.04 -1.15
CA LYS A 76 12.79 -11.88 -1.83
C LYS A 76 11.65 -11.77 -0.82
N VAL A 77 10.98 -10.64 -0.78
CA VAL A 77 9.77 -10.39 -0.02
C VAL A 77 8.58 -10.63 -0.94
N THR A 78 7.57 -11.39 -0.49
CA THR A 78 6.34 -11.60 -1.23
C THR A 78 5.14 -11.22 -0.38
N LEU A 79 4.42 -10.22 -0.84
CA LEU A 79 3.17 -9.76 -0.28
C LEU A 79 2.02 -10.57 -0.88
N LYS A 80 1.18 -11.09 0.01
CA LYS A 80 -0.10 -11.66 -0.39
C LYS A 80 -1.15 -10.55 -0.35
N PRO A 81 -2.05 -10.50 -1.34
CA PRO A 81 -3.20 -9.64 -1.23
C PRO A 81 -4.04 -10.10 -0.04
N LEU A 82 -4.56 -9.15 0.74
CA LEU A 82 -5.61 -9.47 1.71
C LEU A 82 -6.81 -9.97 0.91
N SER A 83 -7.39 -11.11 1.31
CA SER A 83 -8.59 -11.59 0.63
C SER A 83 -9.73 -10.61 0.90
N SER A 84 -10.66 -10.44 -0.04
CA SER A 84 -11.83 -9.55 0.11
C SER A 84 -12.62 -9.80 1.42
N ARG A 85 -12.54 -11.03 1.98
CA ARG A 85 -13.16 -11.43 3.24
C ARG A 85 -12.47 -10.90 4.50
N GLU A 86 -11.21 -10.50 4.42
CA GLU A 86 -10.47 -9.89 5.53
C GLU A 86 -10.61 -8.37 5.55
N VAL A 87 -11.04 -7.77 4.43
CA VAL A 87 -11.29 -6.32 4.29
C VAL A 87 -12.67 -5.91 4.81
N SER A 88 -13.54 -6.88 5.14
CA SER A 88 -14.94 -6.66 5.56
C SER A 88 -15.22 -7.05 7.02
N LYS A 89 -14.17 -7.19 7.85
CA LYS A 89 -14.30 -7.39 9.30
C LYS A 89 -13.47 -6.36 10.06
N ASP A 90 -14.02 -5.16 10.20
CA ASP A 90 -13.78 -4.25 11.31
C ASP A 90 -15.11 -3.54 11.63
#